data_AF-A0A1M5JLT1-F1
#
_entry.id   AF-A0A1M5JLT1-F1
#
_cell.length_a   1.000
_cell.length_b   1.000
_cell.length_c   1.000
_cell.angle_alpha   90.00
_cell.angle_beta   90.00
_cell.angle_gamma   90.00
#
_symmetry.space_group_name_H-M   'P 1'
#
loop_
_entity.id
_entity.type
_entity.pdbx_description
1 polymer ?
#
loop_
_entity_poly.entity_id
_entity_poly.type
_entity_poly.pdbx_seq_one_letter_code
_entity_poly.pdbx_strand_id
1 'polypeptide(L)'
;MKNKSLFISTIVFFLLVCGNYWLDDFFKKHELPLLFVAYASLLIIVFIVLLISLLFQVKRLFRESSWSKSRLFLIGTMTFTLFFTVWSSFGFLNLKKVRSRNVLIARTEDSSHGMSVLKLKENKHFIYRSTCSGGSRVMGTYSIVADTIRFSGFDRKNGLPNFKYGIIKIAKALNSKVNTEVISLYIDDNHAAKRPLMVMLNNAIHLRD
;
A
#
# COMPACT_ATOMS: atom_id res chain seq x y z
N MET A 1 -19.72 -9.59 36.44
CA MET A 1 -20.04 -8.89 35.17
C MET A 1 -20.14 -9.91 34.04
N LYS A 2 -21.35 -10.29 33.61
CA LYS A 2 -21.56 -11.38 32.62
C LYS A 2 -21.00 -11.08 31.21
N ASN A 3 -20.63 -9.82 30.91
CA ASN A 3 -20.22 -9.40 29.56
C ASN A 3 -18.70 -9.19 29.38
N LYS A 4 -17.85 -9.57 30.36
CA LYS A 4 -16.39 -9.37 30.26
C LYS A 4 -15.78 -10.07 29.04
N SER A 5 -16.27 -11.27 28.72
CA SER A 5 -15.79 -12.06 27.57
C SER A 5 -16.02 -11.34 26.23
N LEU A 6 -17.21 -10.76 26.01
CA LEU A 6 -17.53 -10.02 24.79
C LEU A 6 -16.63 -8.79 24.60
N PHE A 7 -16.35 -8.08 25.69
CA PHE A 7 -15.47 -6.91 25.65
C PHE A 7 -14.03 -7.29 25.28
N ILE A 8 -13.49 -8.33 25.93
CA ILE A 8 -12.14 -8.85 25.63
C ILE A 8 -12.07 -9.32 24.17
N SER A 9 -13.08 -10.06 23.70
CA SER A 9 -13.17 -10.53 22.31
C SER A 9 -13.19 -9.36 21.31
N THR A 10 -13.92 -8.29 21.62
CA THR A 10 -13.97 -7.08 20.76
C THR A 10 -12.61 -6.40 20.67
N ILE A 11 -11.89 -6.27 21.79
CA ILE A 11 -10.54 -5.69 21.82
C ILE A 11 -9.56 -6.57 21.03
N VAL A 12 -9.57 -7.89 21.26
CA VAL A 12 -8.71 -8.82 20.54
C VAL A 12 -8.98 -8.77 19.03
N PHE A 13 -10.25 -8.75 18.63
CA PHE A 13 -10.63 -8.61 17.23
C PHE A 13 -10.15 -7.28 16.63
N PHE A 14 -10.32 -6.17 17.34
CA PHE A 14 -9.81 -4.86 16.91
C PHE A 14 -8.30 -4.89 16.67
N LEU A 15 -7.53 -5.46 17.60
CA LEU A 15 -6.08 -5.60 17.46
C LEU A 15 -5.69 -6.48 16.26
N LEU A 16 -6.40 -7.60 16.03
CA LEU A 16 -6.18 -8.46 14.87
C LEU A 16 -6.47 -7.75 13.54
N VAL A 17 -7.54 -6.95 13.49
CA VAL A 17 -7.88 -6.14 12.31
C VAL A 17 -6.81 -5.08 12.06
N CYS A 18 -6.36 -4.36 13.09
CA CYS A 18 -5.27 -3.39 12.97
C CYS A 18 -3.95 -4.05 12.54
N GLY A 19 -3.65 -5.24 13.06
CA GLY A 19 -2.46 -6.03 12.73
C GLY A 19 -2.49 -6.66 11.34
N ASN A 20 -3.63 -6.70 10.66
CA ASN A 20 -3.79 -7.34 9.36
C ASN A 20 -2.84 -6.77 8.28
N TYR A 21 -2.53 -5.47 8.35
CA TYR A 21 -1.57 -4.85 7.44
C TYR A 21 -0.15 -5.43 7.56
N TRP A 22 0.29 -5.72 8.78
CA TRP A 22 1.61 -6.31 9.02
C TRP A 22 1.62 -7.79 8.68
N LEU A 23 0.52 -8.49 8.98
CA LEU A 23 0.34 -9.90 8.65
C LEU A 23 0.31 -10.15 7.13
N ASP A 24 -0.32 -9.29 6.33
CA ASP A 24 -0.32 -9.41 4.87
C ASP A 24 1.11 -9.42 4.29
N ASP A 25 1.97 -8.50 4.74
CA ASP A 25 3.38 -8.46 4.32
C ASP A 25 4.15 -9.69 4.84
N PHE A 26 3.84 -10.18 6.04
CA PHE A 26 4.43 -11.40 6.61
C PHE A 26 4.07 -12.66 5.80
N PHE A 27 2.78 -12.90 5.52
CA PHE A 27 2.32 -14.06 4.76
C PHE A 27 2.87 -14.06 3.32
N LYS A 28 2.94 -12.88 2.69
CA LYS A 28 3.54 -12.72 1.36
C LYS A 28 5.03 -13.05 1.37
N LYS A 29 5.78 -12.57 2.37
CA LYS A 29 7.22 -12.82 2.48
C LYS A 29 7.54 -14.31 2.65
N HIS A 30 6.67 -15.06 3.32
CA HIS A 30 6.87 -16.49 3.59
C HIS A 30 6.19 -17.41 2.57
N GLU A 31 5.57 -16.88 1.51
CA GLU A 31 4.88 -17.66 0.48
C GLU A 31 3.79 -18.59 1.03
N LEU A 32 3.03 -18.13 2.03
CA LEU A 32 1.97 -18.90 2.71
C LEU A 32 0.55 -18.37 2.37
N PRO A 33 0.10 -18.43 1.10
CA PRO A 33 -1.19 -17.87 0.71
C PRO A 33 -2.38 -18.61 1.34
N LEU A 34 -2.26 -19.92 1.58
CA LEU A 34 -3.34 -20.72 2.18
C LEU A 34 -3.65 -20.28 3.61
N LEU A 35 -2.62 -20.00 4.42
CA LEU A 35 -2.80 -19.52 5.79
C LEU A 35 -3.44 -18.13 5.83
N PHE A 36 -3.13 -17.28 4.85
CA PHE A 36 -3.79 -15.98 4.73
C PHE A 36 -5.29 -16.12 4.47
N VAL A 37 -5.71 -17.06 3.60
CA VAL A 37 -7.13 -17.34 3.33
C VAL A 37 -7.83 -17.88 4.59
N ALA A 38 -7.19 -18.81 5.32
CA ALA A 38 -7.73 -19.35 6.56
C ALA A 38 -7.89 -18.25 7.64
N TYR A 39 -6.88 -17.39 7.79
CA TYR A 39 -6.91 -16.25 8.70
C TYR A 39 -8.02 -15.25 8.34
N ALA A 40 -8.13 -14.88 7.05
CA ALA A 40 -9.19 -13.99 6.57
C ALA A 40 -10.58 -14.59 6.82
N SER A 41 -10.75 -15.89 6.60
CA SER A 41 -12.01 -16.60 6.84
C SER A 41 -12.40 -16.58 8.32
N LEU A 42 -11.42 -16.81 9.21
CA LEU A 42 -11.62 -16.71 10.66
C LEU A 42 -12.08 -15.30 11.07
N LEU A 43 -11.44 -14.25 10.54
CA LEU A 43 -11.82 -12.87 10.82
C LEU A 43 -13.27 -12.57 10.36
N ILE A 44 -13.69 -13.09 9.21
CA ILE A 44 -15.06 -12.94 8.71
C ILE A 44 -16.06 -13.61 9.66
N ILE A 45 -15.77 -14.83 10.13
CA ILE A 45 -16.63 -15.53 11.08
C ILE A 45 -16.75 -14.74 12.38
N VAL A 46 -15.63 -14.28 12.95
CA VAL A 46 -15.63 -13.47 14.18
C VAL A 46 -16.39 -12.15 13.98
N PHE A 47 -16.23 -11.50 12.82
CA PHE A 47 -16.97 -10.29 12.48
C PHE A 47 -18.49 -10.54 12.48
N ILE A 48 -18.96 -11.62 11.85
CA ILE A 48 -20.39 -11.98 11.82
C ILE A 48 -20.92 -12.23 13.24
N VAL A 49 -20.17 -12.97 14.08
CA VAL A 49 -20.56 -13.24 15.47
C VAL A 49 -20.67 -11.94 16.28
N LEU A 50 -19.72 -11.02 16.12
CA LEU A 50 -19.74 -9.71 16.78
C LEU A 50 -20.90 -8.83 16.27
N LEU A 51 -21.19 -8.87 14.97
CA LEU A 51 -22.31 -8.14 14.37
C LEU A 51 -23.66 -8.63 14.90
N ILE A 52 -23.88 -9.95 14.91
CA ILE A 52 -25.08 -10.57 15.48
C ILE A 52 -25.20 -10.19 16.98
N SER A 53 -24.10 -10.30 17.72
CA SER A 53 -24.06 -9.93 19.14
C SER A 53 -24.40 -8.45 19.38
N LEU A 54 -23.94 -7.55 18.50
CA LEU A 54 -24.28 -6.13 18.54
C LEU A 54 -25.78 -5.92 18.31
N LEU A 55 -26.36 -6.56 17.27
CA LEU A 55 -27.79 -6.46 16.97
C LEU A 55 -28.65 -6.94 18.15
N PHE A 56 -28.27 -8.04 18.79
CA PHE A 56 -28.95 -8.51 20.01
C PHE A 56 -28.86 -7.52 21.17
N GLN A 57 -27.68 -6.90 21.38
CA GLN A 57 -27.51 -5.90 22.42
C GLN A 57 -28.31 -4.63 22.15
N VAL A 58 -28.38 -4.18 20.90
CA VAL A 58 -29.20 -3.03 20.47
C VAL A 58 -30.69 -3.33 20.65
N LYS A 59 -31.16 -4.50 20.21
CA LYS A 59 -32.56 -4.91 20.43
C LYS A 59 -32.91 -4.96 21.91
N ARG A 60 -32.00 -5.47 22.74
CA ARG A 60 -32.17 -5.51 24.20
C ARG A 60 -32.16 -4.10 24.81
N LEU A 61 -31.35 -3.18 24.30
CA LEU A 61 -31.30 -1.78 24.72
C LEU A 61 -32.64 -1.08 24.48
N PHE A 62 -33.33 -1.35 23.37
CA PHE A 62 -34.65 -0.78 23.11
C PHE A 62 -35.77 -1.40 23.95
N ARG A 63 -35.64 -2.68 24.34
CA ARG A 63 -36.67 -3.37 25.13
C ARG A 63 -36.56 -3.06 26.63
N GLU A 64 -35.36 -2.86 27.15
CA GLU A 64 -35.12 -2.61 28.56
C GLU A 64 -34.85 -1.10 28.78
N SER A 65 -35.71 -0.40 29.51
CA SER A 65 -35.58 1.04 29.82
C SER A 65 -34.33 1.39 30.66
N SER A 66 -33.55 0.41 31.11
CA SER A 66 -32.39 0.67 31.97
C SER A 66 -31.16 1.11 31.17
N TRP A 67 -30.87 2.41 31.18
CA TRP A 67 -29.67 3.04 30.63
C TRP A 67 -28.42 2.78 31.49
N SER A 68 -28.03 1.52 31.66
CA SER A 68 -26.78 1.22 32.36
C SER A 68 -25.58 1.71 31.55
N LYS A 69 -24.81 2.66 32.10
CA LYS A 69 -23.65 3.29 31.44
C LYS A 69 -22.66 2.27 30.86
N SER A 70 -22.46 1.15 31.55
CA SER A 70 -21.55 0.08 31.11
C SER A 70 -22.00 -0.62 29.82
N ARG A 71 -23.30 -0.83 29.61
CA ARG A 71 -23.82 -1.46 28.38
C ARG A 71 -23.73 -0.51 27.19
N LEU A 72 -24.03 0.76 27.40
CA LEU A 72 -23.87 1.80 26.37
C LEU A 72 -22.42 1.90 25.91
N PHE A 73 -21.46 1.86 26.84
CA PHE A 73 -20.04 1.85 26.50
C PHE A 73 -19.66 0.61 25.68
N LEU A 74 -20.11 -0.59 26.08
CA LEU A 74 -19.86 -1.83 25.33
C LEU A 74 -20.43 -1.75 23.90
N ILE A 75 -21.68 -1.35 23.75
CA ILE A 75 -22.34 -1.18 22.44
C ILE A 75 -21.56 -0.16 21.60
N GLY A 76 -21.19 0.99 22.18
CA GLY A 76 -20.41 2.02 21.50
C GLY A 76 -19.07 1.49 21.00
N THR A 77 -18.31 0.79 21.85
CA THR A 77 -17.01 0.19 21.45
C THR A 77 -17.15 -0.88 20.38
N MET A 78 -18.18 -1.73 20.43
CA MET A 78 -18.45 -2.74 19.40
C MET A 78 -18.84 -2.09 18.06
N THR A 79 -19.76 -1.12 18.09
CA THR A 79 -20.17 -0.36 16.89
C THR A 79 -18.97 0.33 16.25
N PHE A 80 -18.15 1.02 17.06
CA PHE A 80 -16.94 1.69 16.59
C PHE A 80 -15.97 0.70 15.94
N THR A 81 -15.73 -0.44 16.60
CA THR A 81 -14.84 -1.49 16.10
C THR A 81 -15.33 -2.04 14.75
N LEU A 82 -16.60 -2.43 14.65
CA LEU A 82 -17.16 -2.98 13.41
C LEU A 82 -17.17 -1.94 12.27
N PHE A 83 -17.54 -0.70 12.58
CA PHE A 83 -17.50 0.41 11.63
C PHE A 83 -16.08 0.64 11.11
N PHE A 84 -15.09 0.68 12.00
CA PHE A 84 -13.69 0.86 11.64
C PHE A 84 -13.17 -0.30 10.78
N THR A 85 -13.57 -1.55 11.05
CA THR A 85 -13.21 -2.71 10.23
C THR A 85 -13.73 -2.61 8.81
N VAL A 86 -14.99 -2.22 8.63
CA VAL A 86 -15.60 -2.02 7.31
C VAL A 86 -14.92 -0.86 6.59
N TRP A 87 -14.74 0.27 7.29
CA TRP A 87 -14.05 1.44 6.76
C TRP A 87 -12.62 1.15 6.31
N SER A 88 -11.88 0.37 7.09
CA SER A 88 -10.50 -0.04 6.77
C SER A 88 -10.48 -0.98 5.56
N SER A 89 -11.45 -1.91 5.46
CA SER A 89 -11.55 -2.87 4.35
C SER A 89 -11.77 -2.18 3.00
N PHE A 90 -12.48 -1.04 2.98
CA PHE A 90 -12.66 -0.22 1.77
C PHE A 90 -11.40 0.53 1.32
N GLY A 91 -10.27 0.36 2.02
CA GLY A 91 -9.00 0.94 1.59
C GLY A 91 -8.89 2.45 1.82
N PHE A 92 -9.77 3.04 2.64
CA PHE A 92 -9.69 4.45 3.04
C PHE A 92 -8.36 4.76 3.75
N LEU A 93 -7.89 3.83 4.59
CA LEU A 93 -6.53 3.84 5.16
C LEU A 93 -5.52 3.29 4.14
N ASN A 94 -5.33 4.02 3.06
CA ASN A 94 -4.27 3.73 2.11
C ASN A 94 -2.94 4.24 2.71
N LEU A 95 -2.43 3.56 3.74
CA LEU A 95 -1.12 3.86 4.36
C LEU A 95 0.03 3.87 3.33
N LYS A 96 -0.16 3.18 2.19
CA LYS A 96 0.74 3.25 1.02
C LYS A 96 0.73 4.61 0.30
N LYS A 97 -0.37 5.37 0.41
CA LYS A 97 -0.55 6.73 -0.13
C LYS A 97 -0.10 7.81 0.87
N VAL A 98 -0.10 7.50 2.17
CA VAL A 98 0.31 8.41 3.26
C VAL A 98 1.83 8.65 3.35
N ARG A 99 2.67 7.82 2.69
CA ARG A 99 4.14 7.97 2.73
C ARG A 99 4.70 9.07 1.79
N SER A 100 4.09 10.26 1.75
CA SER A 100 4.50 11.46 0.99
C SER A 100 4.04 11.58 -0.48
N ARG A 101 4.00 12.84 -0.96
CA ARG A 101 3.55 13.23 -2.30
C ARG A 101 4.48 12.64 -3.38
N ASN A 102 3.93 12.36 -4.56
CA ASN A 102 4.77 11.97 -5.70
C ASN A 102 5.42 13.23 -6.25
N VAL A 103 6.74 13.23 -6.31
CA VAL A 103 7.52 14.30 -6.93
C VAL A 103 7.65 14.03 -8.43
N LEU A 104 7.87 12.77 -8.80
CA LEU A 104 8.02 12.36 -10.19
C LEU A 104 7.30 11.04 -10.42
N ILE A 105 6.59 10.93 -11.54
CA ILE A 105 5.98 9.69 -12.01
C ILE A 105 6.43 9.46 -13.44
N ALA A 106 7.03 8.32 -13.71
CA ALA A 106 7.38 7.88 -15.05
C ALA A 106 6.81 6.50 -15.35
N ARG A 107 6.40 6.26 -16.59
CA ARG A 107 5.75 5.03 -17.05
C ARG A 107 6.34 4.60 -18.39
N THR A 108 6.47 3.29 -18.60
CA THR A 108 6.61 2.71 -19.94
C THR A 108 5.61 1.60 -20.13
N GLU A 109 5.23 1.39 -21.38
CA GLU A 109 4.43 0.27 -21.83
C GLU A 109 5.31 -0.54 -22.78
N ASP A 110 5.51 -1.81 -22.44
CA ASP A 110 6.25 -2.77 -23.26
C ASP A 110 5.28 -3.41 -24.26
N SER A 111 5.79 -3.83 -25.42
CA SER A 111 5.01 -4.42 -26.51
C SER A 111 4.20 -5.67 -26.12
N SER A 112 4.54 -6.32 -25.01
CA SER A 112 3.89 -7.50 -24.45
C SER A 112 2.73 -7.18 -23.48
N HIS A 113 2.08 -6.00 -23.60
CA HIS A 113 1.08 -5.48 -22.65
C HIS A 113 1.61 -5.28 -21.21
N GLY A 114 2.93 -5.22 -21.10
CA GLY A 114 3.63 -4.99 -19.85
C GLY A 114 3.62 -3.51 -19.47
N MET A 115 3.34 -3.19 -18.21
CA MET A 115 3.35 -1.80 -17.75
C MET A 115 4.33 -1.63 -16.61
N SER A 116 5.29 -0.73 -16.76
CA SER A 116 6.22 -0.39 -15.68
C SER A 116 6.04 1.07 -15.25
N VAL A 117 6.02 1.30 -13.94
CA VAL A 117 5.78 2.60 -13.32
C VAL A 117 6.83 2.87 -12.24
N LEU A 118 7.58 3.94 -12.42
CA LEU A 118 8.47 4.51 -11.40
C LEU A 118 7.79 5.70 -10.73
N LYS A 119 7.80 5.72 -9.39
CA LYS A 119 7.31 6.84 -8.59
C LYS A 119 8.40 7.28 -7.63
N LEU A 120 8.83 8.53 -7.73
CA LEU A 120 9.70 9.17 -6.75
C LEU A 120 8.83 9.94 -5.75
N LYS A 121 9.17 9.79 -4.48
CA LYS A 121 8.45 10.39 -3.35
C LYS A 121 9.26 11.51 -2.72
N GLU A 122 8.57 12.48 -2.13
CA GLU A 122 9.18 13.65 -1.51
C GLU A 122 10.09 13.28 -0.33
N ASN A 123 9.74 12.23 0.40
CA ASN A 123 10.56 11.67 1.48
C ASN A 123 11.78 10.84 1.01
N LYS A 124 12.31 11.11 -0.19
CA LYS A 124 13.48 10.42 -0.78
C LYS A 124 13.33 8.90 -0.95
N HIS A 125 12.10 8.39 -0.98
CA HIS A 125 11.81 7.00 -1.31
C HIS A 125 11.32 6.84 -2.74
N PHE A 126 11.57 5.68 -3.34
CA PHE A 126 10.99 5.36 -4.65
C PHE A 126 10.20 4.06 -4.61
N ILE A 127 9.28 3.94 -5.56
CA ILE A 127 8.52 2.72 -5.82
C ILE A 127 8.58 2.46 -7.31
N TYR A 128 9.18 1.34 -7.69
CA TYR A 128 9.12 0.81 -9.05
C TYR A 128 8.16 -0.39 -9.07
N ARG A 129 7.22 -0.42 -10.00
CA ARG A 129 6.31 -1.54 -10.23
C ARG A 129 6.37 -1.95 -11.69
N SER A 130 6.42 -3.25 -11.96
CA SER A 130 6.27 -3.79 -13.30
C SER A 130 5.18 -4.85 -13.29
N THR A 131 4.22 -4.76 -14.20
CA THR A 131 3.12 -5.74 -14.32
C THR A 131 3.43 -6.87 -15.29
N CYS A 132 4.61 -6.88 -15.93
CA CYS A 132 5.03 -8.01 -16.77
C CYS A 132 5.13 -9.29 -15.94
N SER A 133 4.58 -10.40 -16.46
CA SER A 133 4.68 -11.79 -15.99
C SER A 133 5.06 -11.96 -14.51
N GLY A 134 4.08 -11.78 -13.62
CA GLY A 134 4.23 -12.03 -12.18
C GLY A 134 4.19 -10.81 -11.26
N GLY A 135 4.05 -9.59 -11.80
CA GLY A 135 3.72 -8.40 -11.01
C GLY A 135 4.73 -8.10 -9.91
N SER A 136 5.80 -7.40 -10.27
CA SER A 136 6.94 -7.17 -9.39
C SER A 136 6.96 -5.74 -8.83
N ARG A 137 7.46 -5.59 -7.59
CA ARG A 137 7.58 -4.29 -6.92
C ARG A 137 8.94 -4.17 -6.24
N VAL A 138 9.65 -3.08 -6.54
CA VAL A 138 10.88 -2.67 -5.86
C VAL A 138 10.61 -1.39 -5.08
N MET A 139 11.18 -1.31 -3.88
CA MET A 139 11.19 -0.11 -3.06
C MET A 139 12.60 0.14 -2.55
N GLY A 140 12.95 1.41 -2.37
CA GLY A 140 14.22 1.83 -1.81
C GLY A 140 14.25 3.34 -1.60
N THR A 141 15.45 3.89 -1.50
CA THR A 141 15.72 5.32 -1.41
C THR A 141 16.39 5.83 -2.68
N TYR A 142 16.26 7.12 -2.94
CA TYR A 142 16.93 7.76 -4.06
C TYR A 142 17.57 9.08 -3.66
N SER A 143 18.56 9.50 -4.44
CA SER A 143 19.12 10.85 -4.42
C SER A 143 19.21 11.37 -5.85
N ILE A 144 19.09 12.68 -6.03
CA ILE A 144 19.23 13.33 -7.33
C ILE A 144 20.51 14.15 -7.27
N VAL A 145 21.40 13.95 -8.25
CA VAL A 145 22.63 14.73 -8.44
C VAL A 145 22.62 15.21 -9.88
N ALA A 146 22.39 16.51 -10.08
CA ALA A 146 22.12 17.11 -11.39
C ALA A 146 20.98 16.36 -12.13
N ASP A 147 21.29 15.72 -13.26
CA ASP A 147 20.31 14.98 -14.08
C ASP A 147 20.28 13.47 -13.77
N THR A 148 21.01 13.03 -12.75
CA THR A 148 21.14 11.62 -12.41
C THR A 148 20.41 11.30 -11.10
N ILE A 149 19.44 10.39 -11.18
CA ILE A 149 18.75 9.78 -10.04
C ILE A 149 19.54 8.53 -9.64
N ARG A 150 20.15 8.51 -8.46
CA ARG A 150 20.82 7.32 -7.90
C ARG A 150 19.87 6.58 -6.98
N PHE A 151 19.74 5.27 -7.16
CA PHE A 151 18.88 4.41 -6.35
C PHE A 151 19.71 3.59 -5.37
N SER A 152 19.21 3.42 -4.15
CA SER A 152 19.90 2.67 -3.09
C SER A 152 18.88 2.03 -2.13
N GLY A 153 19.37 1.20 -1.20
CA GLY A 153 18.53 0.62 -0.14
C GLY A 153 17.44 -0.34 -0.66
N PHE A 154 17.73 -1.12 -1.71
CA PHE A 154 16.79 -2.06 -2.31
C PHE A 154 16.46 -3.22 -1.37
N ASP A 155 15.18 -3.57 -1.26
CA ASP A 155 14.79 -4.87 -0.75
C ASP A 155 14.98 -5.92 -1.87
N ARG A 156 16.11 -6.64 -1.85
CA ARG A 156 16.60 -7.53 -2.93
C ARG A 156 15.75 -8.78 -3.19
N LYS A 157 14.61 -8.95 -2.53
CA LYS A 157 13.92 -10.23 -2.42
C LYS A 157 13.31 -10.79 -3.71
N ASN A 158 13.20 -10.02 -4.79
CA ASN A 158 12.30 -10.37 -5.90
C ASN A 158 12.96 -10.55 -7.28
N GLY A 159 14.27 -10.86 -7.35
CA GLY A 159 14.95 -11.17 -8.63
C GLY A 159 14.89 -10.06 -9.69
N LEU A 160 14.53 -8.84 -9.27
CA LEU A 160 14.34 -7.69 -10.12
C LEU A 160 15.70 -7.08 -10.50
N PRO A 161 15.80 -6.44 -11.68
CA PRO A 161 16.99 -5.70 -12.06
C PRO A 161 17.30 -4.61 -11.01
N ASN A 162 18.50 -4.69 -10.42
CA ASN A 162 19.02 -3.68 -9.51
C ASN A 162 19.40 -2.43 -10.31
N PHE A 163 18.43 -1.55 -10.59
CA PHE A 163 18.71 -0.29 -11.24
C PHE A 163 19.64 0.55 -10.35
N LYS A 164 20.89 0.81 -10.76
CA LYS A 164 21.81 1.64 -9.99
C LYS A 164 21.45 3.13 -10.08
N TYR A 165 21.11 3.58 -11.29
CA TYR A 165 20.77 4.97 -11.54
C TYR A 165 19.82 5.15 -12.73
N GLY A 166 19.22 6.32 -12.83
CA GLY A 166 18.43 6.78 -13.97
C GLY A 166 18.89 8.16 -14.40
N ILE A 167 18.91 8.44 -15.70
CA ILE A 167 19.27 9.75 -16.24
C ILE A 167 18.01 10.39 -16.82
N ILE A 168 17.71 11.61 -16.38
CA ILE A 168 16.63 12.43 -16.92
C ILE A 168 17.15 13.08 -18.20
N LYS A 169 16.52 12.77 -19.34
CA LYS A 169 16.85 13.38 -20.64
C LYS A 169 15.59 13.96 -21.25
N ILE A 170 15.72 15.12 -21.90
CA ILE A 170 14.67 15.65 -22.76
C ILE A 170 14.75 14.88 -24.08
N ALA A 171 13.72 14.13 -24.41
CA ALA A 171 13.59 13.47 -25.70
C ALA A 171 12.64 14.26 -26.59
N LYS A 172 13.02 14.45 -27.86
CA LYS A 172 12.07 14.84 -28.89
C LYS A 172 11.37 13.58 -29.35
N ALA A 173 10.07 13.46 -29.07
CA ALA A 173 9.27 12.40 -29.65
C ALA A 173 9.29 12.56 -31.18
N LEU A 174 9.63 11.48 -31.90
CA LEU A 174 9.87 11.47 -33.34
C LEU A 174 8.73 12.07 -34.20
N ASN A 175 7.51 12.16 -33.65
CA ASN A 175 6.33 12.68 -34.35
C ASN A 175 5.53 13.74 -33.56
N SER A 176 6.11 14.37 -32.53
CA SER A 176 5.38 15.33 -31.69
C SER A 176 6.17 16.63 -31.52
N LYS A 177 5.49 17.77 -31.73
CA LYS A 177 6.00 19.13 -31.40
C LYS A 177 6.22 19.36 -29.90
N VAL A 178 5.83 18.40 -29.05
CA VAL A 178 5.97 18.46 -27.60
C VAL A 178 7.28 17.78 -27.19
N ASN A 179 8.15 18.52 -26.50
CA ASN A 179 9.31 17.96 -25.82
C ASN A 179 8.81 17.07 -24.67
N THR A 180 9.19 15.79 -24.65
CA THR A 180 8.81 14.87 -23.58
C THR A 180 10.05 14.50 -22.78
N GLU A 181 9.95 14.60 -21.46
CA GLU A 181 11.02 14.13 -20.59
C GLU A 181 10.97 12.60 -20.51
N VAL A 182 12.13 11.97 -20.67
CA VAL A 182 12.31 10.53 -20.61
C VAL A 182 13.40 10.22 -19.59
N ILE A 183 13.09 9.31 -18.68
CA ILE A 183 14.05 8.75 -17.74
C ILE A 183 14.56 7.45 -18.32
N SER A 184 15.86 7.38 -18.60
CA SER A 184 16.51 6.11 -18.96
C SER A 184 17.03 5.45 -17.69
N LEU A 185 16.52 4.27 -17.34
CA LEU A 185 17.02 3.48 -16.21
C LEU A 185 18.17 2.57 -16.64
N TYR A 186 19.19 2.47 -15.80
CA TYR A 186 20.42 1.70 -16.01
C TYR A 186 20.62 0.66 -14.91
N ILE A 187 20.90 -0.57 -15.32
CA ILE A 187 21.13 -1.71 -14.40
C ILE A 187 22.60 -1.75 -13.95
N ASP A 188 23.52 -1.36 -14.83
CA ASP A 188 24.96 -1.37 -14.55
C ASP A 188 25.68 -0.16 -15.17
N ASP A 189 26.88 0.12 -14.70
CA ASP A 189 27.74 1.23 -15.11
C ASP A 189 28.20 1.07 -16.58
N ASN A 190 28.20 -0.16 -17.09
CA ASN A 190 28.53 -0.49 -18.48
C ASN A 190 27.45 -0.11 -19.51
N HIS A 191 26.35 0.55 -19.09
CA HIS A 191 25.28 1.06 -19.97
C HIS A 191 24.58 0.05 -20.91
N ALA A 192 24.85 -1.25 -20.78
CA ALA A 192 24.44 -2.27 -21.75
C ALA A 192 22.92 -2.54 -21.78
N ALA A 193 22.21 -2.26 -20.69
CA ALA A 193 20.76 -2.44 -20.61
C ALA A 193 20.07 -1.15 -20.15
N LYS A 194 19.35 -0.52 -21.08
CA LYS A 194 18.57 0.71 -20.86
C LYS A 194 17.09 0.39 -20.93
N ARG A 195 16.30 0.87 -19.96
CA ARG A 195 14.84 0.88 -20.06
C ARG A 195 14.34 2.32 -20.04
N PRO A 196 13.81 2.84 -21.16
CA PRO A 196 13.22 4.18 -21.17
C PRO A 196 11.90 4.17 -20.41
N LEU A 197 11.66 5.22 -19.64
CA LEU A 197 10.39 5.52 -18.97
C LEU A 197 9.98 6.94 -19.37
N MET A 198 8.76 7.09 -19.87
CA MET A 198 8.20 8.40 -20.19
C MET A 198 7.72 9.10 -18.91
N VAL A 199 8.13 10.34 -18.70
CA VAL A 199 7.69 11.12 -17.53
C VAL A 199 6.25 11.60 -17.76
N MET A 200 5.38 11.28 -16.80
CA MET A 200 3.95 11.61 -16.80
C MET A 200 3.62 12.75 -15.83
N LEU A 201 4.45 12.93 -14.80
CA LEU A 201 4.34 14.01 -13.82
C LEU A 201 5.75 14.40 -13.39
N ASN A 202 6.11 15.67 -13.53
CA ASN A 202 7.36 16.23 -13.04
C ASN A 202 7.09 17.45 -12.16
N ASN A 203 7.01 17.23 -10.85
CA ASN A 203 7.06 18.28 -9.84
C ASN A 203 8.48 18.40 -9.23
N ALA A 204 9.46 17.67 -9.76
CA ALA A 204 10.85 17.65 -9.30
C ALA A 204 11.63 18.90 -9.69
N ILE A 205 11.02 19.80 -10.49
CA ILE A 205 11.64 21.05 -10.94
C ILE A 205 12.06 21.93 -9.74
N HIS A 206 11.38 21.80 -8.59
CA HIS A 206 11.73 22.50 -7.34
C HIS A 206 12.80 21.81 -6.47
N LEU A 207 13.36 20.65 -6.90
CA LEU A 207 14.42 19.94 -6.18
C LEU A 207 15.80 20.11 -6.83
N ARG A 208 15.90 20.93 -7.89
CA ARG A 208 17.15 21.24 -8.58
C ARG A 208 17.88 22.48 -8.03
N ASP A 209 17.25 23.19 -7.10
CA ASP A 209 17.79 24.34 -6.37
C ASP A 209 18.27 23.91 -4.97
#